data_AF-A0A7J0BU54-F1
#
_entry.id   AF-A0A7J0BU54-F1
#
_cell.length_a   1.000
_cell.length_b   1.000
_cell.length_c   1.000
_cell.angle_alpha   90.00
_cell.angle_beta   90.00
_cell.angle_gamma   90.00
#
_symmetry.space_group_name_H-M   'P 1'
#
loop_
_entity.id
_entity.type
_entity.pdbx_description
1 polymer ?
#
loop_
_entity_poly.entity_id
_entity_poly.type
_entity_poly.pdbx_seq_one_letter_code
_entity_poly.pdbx_strand_id
1 'polypeptide(L)'
;MRMHEGTQSLMLPQAFAAAKRIILHAAIYGPFVRSAPHRQALETAVRNGAALHAILAPLPSSVPQNPWINEFWQMVRPGVSLHSVEQEWQNSIALFRALAATATSAAAGATVLAYATQAMPCLPVLLADDRIFFGHYAHSAVPAPQGVWCAMDAPVGKMLAIHSSSTSPATAGNTQTTAPGNEEADSRKQPLPEWWRAPARLVEECVHAMHHATRIPL
;
A
#
# COMPACT_ATOMS: atom_id res chain seq x y z
N MET A 1 5.38 18.62 3.29
CA MET A 1 6.05 17.33 3.55
C MET A 1 6.99 17.50 4.73
N ARG A 2 7.05 16.51 5.62
CA ARG A 2 7.97 16.46 6.76
C ARG A 2 8.89 15.25 6.62
N MET A 3 10.16 15.40 6.97
CA MET A 3 11.15 14.32 6.96
C MET A 3 11.38 13.79 8.37
N HIS A 4 11.67 12.50 8.47
CA HIS A 4 11.67 11.72 9.69
C HIS A 4 12.83 10.71 9.65
N GLU A 5 13.52 10.57 10.78
CA GLU A 5 14.51 9.50 10.96
C GLU A 5 13.78 8.25 11.46
N GLY A 6 13.72 7.24 10.61
CA GLY A 6 13.06 5.97 10.83
C GLY A 6 11.54 6.05 11.03
N THR A 7 10.91 4.87 11.05
CA THR A 7 9.46 4.74 11.23
C THR A 7 9.00 5.06 12.65
N GLN A 8 9.89 4.95 13.64
CA GLN A 8 9.57 5.27 15.03
C GLN A 8 9.13 6.73 15.24
N SER A 9 9.59 7.65 14.39
CA SER A 9 9.26 9.08 14.52
C SER A 9 8.00 9.50 13.74
N LEU A 10 7.38 8.57 12.99
CA LEU A 10 6.18 8.84 12.17
C LEU A 10 4.86 8.75 12.95
N MET A 11 4.88 8.30 14.21
CA MET A 11 3.68 8.08 15.02
C MET A 11 2.64 7.19 14.30
N LEU A 12 3.13 6.15 13.61
CA LEU A 12 2.30 5.23 12.82
C LEU A 12 1.18 4.58 13.63
N PRO A 13 1.39 4.12 14.89
CA PRO A 13 0.29 3.55 15.68
C PRO A 13 -0.88 4.52 15.85
N GLN A 14 -0.62 5.81 16.11
CA GLN A 14 -1.66 6.82 16.26
C GLN A 14 -2.39 7.07 14.93
N ALA A 15 -1.64 7.14 13.83
CA ALA A 15 -2.22 7.32 12.50
C ALA A 15 -3.10 6.12 12.11
N PHE A 16 -2.67 4.90 12.38
CA PHE A 16 -3.42 3.68 12.07
C PHE A 16 -4.68 3.55 12.91
N ALA A 17 -4.59 3.74 14.23
CA ALA A 17 -5.73 3.53 15.13
C ALA A 17 -6.94 4.44 14.80
N ALA A 18 -6.69 5.62 14.26
CA ALA A 18 -7.72 6.59 13.89
C ALA A 18 -8.21 6.46 12.44
N ALA A 19 -7.53 5.66 11.60
CA ALA A 19 -7.79 5.63 10.17
C ALA A 19 -9.01 4.77 9.81
N LYS A 20 -9.78 5.23 8.82
CA LYS A 20 -10.87 4.43 8.20
C LYS A 20 -10.39 3.62 7.01
N ARG A 21 -9.32 4.06 6.37
CA ARG A 21 -8.66 3.38 5.25
C ARG A 21 -7.18 3.28 5.52
N ILE A 22 -6.66 2.07 5.40
CA ILE A 22 -5.25 1.76 5.58
C ILE A 22 -4.77 0.98 4.35
N ILE A 23 -3.72 1.47 3.69
CA ILE A 23 -3.01 0.71 2.66
C ILE A 23 -1.56 0.60 3.09
N LEU A 24 -1.07 -0.62 3.25
CA LEU A 24 0.30 -0.91 3.64
C LEU A 24 1.01 -1.52 2.42
N HIS A 25 1.90 -0.77 1.75
CA HIS A 25 2.74 -1.26 0.67
C HIS A 25 4.22 -1.31 1.12
N ALA A 26 4.73 -2.49 1.45
CA ALA A 26 6.10 -2.68 1.90
C ALA A 26 6.56 -4.13 1.70
N ALA A 27 7.85 -4.40 1.89
CA ALA A 27 8.42 -5.72 1.70
C ALA A 27 7.73 -6.79 2.56
N ILE A 28 7.72 -6.60 3.89
CA ILE A 28 7.12 -7.51 4.90
C ILE A 28 6.76 -6.74 6.18
N TYR A 29 5.88 -7.31 7.00
CA TYR A 29 5.34 -6.75 8.23
C TYR A 29 5.65 -7.57 9.50
N GLY A 30 6.56 -8.53 9.43
CA GLY A 30 7.02 -9.31 10.60
C GLY A 30 7.39 -8.45 11.83
N PRO A 31 8.05 -7.29 11.67
CA PRO A 31 8.30 -6.38 12.79
C PRO A 31 7.04 -5.84 13.48
N PHE A 32 5.92 -5.68 12.77
CA PHE A 32 4.66 -5.19 13.36
C PHE A 32 4.06 -6.22 14.31
N VAL A 33 4.28 -7.51 14.06
CA VAL A 33 3.85 -8.61 14.95
C VAL A 33 4.49 -8.47 16.33
N ARG A 34 5.78 -8.14 16.36
CA ARG A 34 6.55 -7.96 17.61
C ARG A 34 6.31 -6.61 18.28
N SER A 35 5.74 -5.65 17.56
CA SER A 35 5.46 -4.33 18.09
C SER A 35 4.01 -4.23 18.60
N ALA A 36 3.81 -4.39 19.91
CA ALA A 36 2.49 -4.25 20.53
C ALA A 36 1.73 -2.95 20.13
N PRO A 37 2.36 -1.75 20.08
CA PRO A 37 1.65 -0.53 19.65
C PRO A 37 1.08 -0.61 18.23
N HIS A 38 1.87 -1.06 17.26
CA HIS A 38 1.43 -1.24 15.87
C HIS A 38 0.31 -2.27 15.74
N ARG A 39 0.46 -3.43 16.40
CA ARG A 39 -0.56 -4.47 16.39
C ARG A 39 -1.89 -3.97 16.99
N GLN A 40 -1.84 -3.36 18.17
CA GLN A 40 -3.03 -2.82 18.84
C GLN A 40 -3.69 -1.71 18.01
N ALA A 41 -2.91 -0.86 17.36
CA ALA A 41 -3.44 0.20 16.50
C ALA A 41 -4.20 -0.36 15.28
N LEU A 42 -3.63 -1.35 14.58
CA LEU A 42 -4.29 -2.00 13.46
C LEU A 42 -5.54 -2.76 13.91
N GLU A 43 -5.48 -3.50 15.02
CA GLU A 43 -6.64 -4.16 15.60
C GLU A 43 -7.74 -3.14 15.95
N THR A 44 -7.38 -1.99 16.53
CA THR A 44 -8.33 -0.93 16.88
C THR A 44 -8.99 -0.35 15.63
N ALA A 45 -8.22 -0.04 14.60
CA ALA A 45 -8.74 0.45 13.34
C ALA A 45 -9.75 -0.53 12.73
N VAL A 46 -9.39 -1.82 12.66
CA VAL A 46 -10.26 -2.88 12.11
C VAL A 46 -11.54 -3.04 12.94
N ARG A 47 -11.45 -3.06 14.29
CA ARG A 47 -12.65 -3.11 15.15
C ARG A 47 -13.58 -1.92 14.92
N ASN A 48 -13.00 -0.75 14.61
CA ASN A 48 -13.72 0.48 14.31
C ASN A 48 -14.23 0.57 12.86
N GLY A 49 -14.11 -0.51 12.06
CA GLY A 49 -14.65 -0.55 10.71
C GLY A 49 -13.68 -0.18 9.59
N ALA A 50 -12.37 -0.12 9.85
CA ALA A 50 -11.41 0.25 8.83
C ALA A 50 -11.29 -0.79 7.70
N ALA A 51 -11.11 -0.29 6.48
CA ALA A 51 -10.66 -1.09 5.35
C ALA A 51 -9.13 -1.11 5.29
N LEU A 52 -8.52 -2.29 5.43
CA LEU A 52 -7.08 -2.50 5.45
C LEU A 52 -6.65 -3.36 4.27
N HIS A 53 -5.78 -2.82 3.42
CA HIS A 53 -5.14 -3.56 2.33
C HIS A 53 -3.64 -3.66 2.59
N ALA A 54 -3.11 -4.86 2.68
CA ALA A 54 -1.68 -5.11 2.83
C ALA A 54 -1.10 -5.67 1.53
N ILE A 55 -0.02 -5.08 1.04
CA ILE A 55 0.68 -5.47 -0.17
C ILE A 55 2.12 -5.78 0.26
N LEU A 56 2.53 -7.02 0.02
CA LEU A 56 3.80 -7.60 0.45
C LEU A 56 4.63 -7.98 -0.76
N ALA A 57 5.95 -7.96 -0.60
CA ALA A 57 6.84 -8.61 -1.55
C ALA A 57 6.65 -10.15 -1.49
N PRO A 58 6.61 -10.84 -2.63
CA PRO A 58 6.56 -12.29 -2.70
C PRO A 58 7.88 -12.91 -2.20
N LEU A 59 7.81 -14.18 -1.83
CA LEU A 59 8.99 -14.96 -1.46
C LEU A 59 9.65 -15.56 -2.71
N PRO A 60 10.97 -15.74 -2.73
CA PRO A 60 11.66 -16.43 -3.82
C PRO A 60 11.08 -17.81 -4.14
N SER A 61 10.68 -18.54 -3.09
CA SER A 61 10.06 -19.86 -3.17
C SER A 61 8.68 -19.84 -3.84
N SER A 62 7.95 -18.72 -3.75
CA SER A 62 6.58 -18.60 -4.25
C SER A 62 6.47 -18.24 -5.73
N VAL A 63 7.48 -17.55 -6.29
CA VAL A 63 7.51 -17.14 -7.69
C VAL A 63 8.94 -17.27 -8.24
N PRO A 64 9.45 -18.52 -8.42
CA PRO A 64 10.86 -18.76 -8.70
C PRO A 64 11.35 -18.21 -10.05
N GLN A 65 10.44 -17.88 -10.97
CA GLN A 65 10.79 -17.34 -12.28
C GLN A 65 10.90 -15.81 -12.31
N ASN A 66 10.66 -15.12 -11.20
CA ASN A 66 10.65 -13.66 -11.18
C ASN A 66 12.04 -13.10 -10.78
N PRO A 67 12.79 -12.52 -11.73
CA PRO A 67 14.23 -12.26 -11.60
C PRO A 67 14.57 -11.03 -10.74
N TRP A 68 13.59 -10.39 -10.10
CA TRP A 68 13.87 -9.28 -9.18
C TRP A 68 13.74 -9.69 -7.71
N ILE A 69 13.06 -10.80 -7.40
CA ILE A 69 12.68 -11.13 -6.01
C ILE A 69 13.91 -11.38 -5.15
N ASN A 70 14.87 -12.16 -5.65
CA ASN A 70 16.09 -12.49 -4.91
C ASN A 70 16.93 -11.24 -4.66
N GLU A 71 17.14 -10.46 -5.71
CA GLU A 71 17.90 -9.21 -5.74
C GLU A 71 17.28 -8.19 -4.80
N PHE A 72 15.96 -8.06 -4.82
CA PHE A 72 15.22 -7.19 -3.92
C PHE A 72 15.42 -7.60 -2.46
N TRP A 73 15.25 -8.89 -2.13
CA TRP A 73 15.45 -9.36 -0.75
C TRP A 73 16.89 -9.18 -0.27
N GLN A 74 17.87 -9.43 -1.13
CA GLN A 74 19.28 -9.18 -0.82
C GLN A 74 19.57 -7.69 -0.61
N MET A 75 18.93 -6.80 -1.38
CA MET A 75 19.05 -5.36 -1.21
C MET A 75 18.42 -4.89 0.11
N VAL A 76 17.17 -5.29 0.40
CA VAL A 76 16.45 -4.78 1.58
C VAL A 76 16.88 -5.42 2.90
N ARG A 77 17.49 -6.61 2.84
CA ARG A 77 17.92 -7.39 4.00
C ARG A 77 19.26 -8.10 3.72
N PRO A 78 20.35 -7.34 3.51
CA PRO A 78 21.66 -7.92 3.22
C PRO A 78 22.10 -8.83 4.37
N GLY A 79 22.61 -10.03 4.03
CA GLY A 79 23.09 -11.01 5.00
C GLY A 79 22.02 -11.79 5.76
N VAL A 80 20.73 -11.55 5.49
CA VAL A 80 19.64 -12.32 6.10
C VAL A 80 19.37 -13.59 5.27
N SER A 81 19.27 -14.74 5.92
CA SER A 81 18.97 -16.00 5.24
C SER A 81 17.53 -16.00 4.68
N LEU A 82 17.32 -16.68 3.55
CA LEU A 82 15.99 -16.85 2.95
C LEU A 82 15.00 -17.48 3.93
N HIS A 83 15.45 -18.40 4.78
CA HIS A 83 14.62 -18.99 5.83
C HIS A 83 14.11 -17.95 6.84
N SER A 84 14.95 -16.98 7.22
CA SER A 84 14.53 -15.90 8.13
C SER A 84 13.54 -14.95 7.45
N VAL A 85 13.73 -14.67 6.15
CA VAL A 85 12.78 -13.87 5.36
C VAL A 85 11.43 -14.58 5.27
N GLU A 86 11.44 -15.89 5.00
CA GLU A 86 10.24 -16.73 4.98
C GLU A 86 9.50 -16.67 6.33
N GLN A 87 10.21 -16.82 7.46
CA GLN A 87 9.59 -16.70 8.78
C GLN A 87 8.95 -15.32 9.02
N GLU A 88 9.63 -14.23 8.67
CA GLU A 88 9.07 -12.88 8.79
C GLU A 88 7.85 -12.67 7.87
N TRP A 89 7.86 -13.29 6.69
CA TRP A 89 6.71 -13.27 5.78
C TRP A 89 5.53 -14.05 6.35
N GLN A 90 5.75 -15.26 6.86
CA GLN A 90 4.71 -16.05 7.52
C GLN A 90 4.12 -15.32 8.75
N ASN A 91 4.97 -14.66 9.54
CA ASN A 91 4.53 -13.80 10.64
C ASN A 91 3.63 -12.65 10.14
N SER A 92 3.99 -12.03 9.02
CA SER A 92 3.18 -10.99 8.40
C SER A 92 1.79 -11.51 8.02
N ILE A 93 1.73 -12.70 7.39
CA ILE A 93 0.45 -13.32 7.02
C ILE A 93 -0.37 -13.66 8.25
N ALA A 94 0.23 -14.27 9.27
CA ALA A 94 -0.46 -14.61 10.51
C ALA A 94 -1.10 -13.37 11.18
N LEU A 95 -0.42 -12.23 11.17
CA LEU A 95 -0.99 -10.95 11.61
C LEU A 95 -2.23 -10.57 10.80
N PHE A 96 -2.15 -10.59 9.47
CA PHE A 96 -3.29 -10.21 8.64
C PHE A 96 -4.46 -11.21 8.73
N ARG A 97 -4.19 -12.49 8.97
CA ARG A 97 -5.24 -13.49 9.28
C ARG A 97 -5.97 -13.15 10.58
N ALA A 98 -5.23 -12.82 11.64
CA ALA A 98 -5.82 -12.43 12.91
C ALA A 98 -6.66 -11.15 12.80
N LEU A 99 -6.18 -10.18 12.01
CA LEU A 99 -6.93 -8.96 11.71
C LEU A 99 -8.19 -9.25 10.88
N ALA A 100 -8.11 -10.13 9.87
CA ALA A 100 -9.27 -10.54 9.07
C ALA A 100 -10.33 -11.26 9.92
N ALA A 101 -9.92 -12.14 10.84
CA ALA A 101 -10.83 -12.76 11.79
C ALA A 101 -11.53 -11.72 12.69
N THR A 102 -10.79 -10.68 13.11
CA THR A 102 -11.36 -9.55 13.87
C THR A 102 -12.40 -8.80 13.03
N ALA A 103 -12.12 -8.54 11.76
CA ALA A 103 -13.01 -7.81 10.85
C ALA A 103 -14.37 -8.52 10.67
N THR A 104 -14.38 -9.85 10.61
CA THR A 104 -15.63 -10.65 10.51
C THR A 104 -16.56 -10.43 11.71
N SER A 105 -16.00 -10.12 12.89
CA SER A 105 -16.76 -9.86 14.13
C SER A 105 -17.02 -8.38 14.41
N ALA A 106 -16.45 -7.47 13.61
CA ALA A 106 -16.46 -6.02 13.84
C ALA A 106 -17.69 -5.33 13.22
N ALA A 107 -17.76 -4.00 13.38
CA ALA A 107 -18.81 -3.17 12.79
C ALA A 107 -18.91 -3.35 11.27
N ALA A 108 -20.11 -3.15 10.72
CA ALA A 108 -20.39 -3.26 9.29
C ALA A 108 -19.41 -2.39 8.47
N GLY A 109 -18.62 -3.04 7.59
CA GLY A 109 -17.70 -2.36 6.66
C GLY A 109 -16.21 -2.64 6.90
N ALA A 110 -15.81 -3.25 8.02
CA ALA A 110 -14.43 -3.68 8.23
C ALA A 110 -14.02 -4.71 7.17
N THR A 111 -12.86 -4.51 6.54
CA THR A 111 -12.30 -5.47 5.57
C THR A 111 -10.80 -5.55 5.72
N VAL A 112 -10.24 -6.75 5.59
CA VAL A 112 -8.79 -6.97 5.62
C VAL A 112 -8.42 -7.83 4.43
N LEU A 113 -7.59 -7.29 3.54
CA LEU A 113 -7.12 -7.95 2.33
C LEU A 113 -5.60 -7.95 2.31
N ALA A 114 -5.01 -9.06 1.86
CA ALA A 114 -3.57 -9.16 1.65
C ALA A 114 -3.25 -9.57 0.22
N TYR A 115 -2.14 -9.06 -0.28
CA TYR A 115 -1.71 -9.15 -1.67
C TYR A 115 -0.20 -9.40 -1.73
N ALA A 116 0.24 -10.24 -2.65
CA ALA A 116 1.64 -10.38 -3.04
C ALA A 116 1.86 -9.66 -4.38
N THR A 117 2.66 -8.60 -4.40
CA THR A 117 2.93 -7.84 -5.63
C THR A 117 3.72 -8.67 -6.65
N GLN A 118 3.41 -8.53 -7.94
CA GLN A 118 4.22 -9.08 -9.04
C GLN A 118 5.24 -8.08 -9.59
N ALA A 119 5.06 -6.79 -9.28
CA ALA A 119 5.99 -5.71 -9.60
C ALA A 119 6.98 -5.48 -8.46
N MET A 120 8.23 -5.18 -8.81
CA MET A 120 9.28 -4.86 -7.84
C MET A 120 8.91 -3.59 -7.06
N PRO A 121 8.77 -3.65 -5.72
CA PRO A 121 8.51 -2.46 -4.92
C PRO A 121 9.66 -1.46 -5.04
N CYS A 122 9.39 -0.25 -5.52
CA CYS A 122 10.42 0.79 -5.62
C CYS A 122 10.65 1.48 -4.27
N LEU A 123 9.59 1.61 -3.48
CA LEU A 123 9.64 2.22 -2.14
C LEU A 123 8.52 1.69 -1.24
N PRO A 124 8.71 1.71 0.09
CA PRO A 124 7.62 1.47 1.01
C PRO A 124 6.70 2.69 1.07
N VAL A 125 5.39 2.47 0.96
CA VAL A 125 4.34 3.50 1.05
C VAL A 125 3.25 2.99 2.01
N LEU A 126 2.89 3.80 3.01
CA LEU A 126 1.82 3.53 3.95
C LEU A 126 0.82 4.68 3.85
N LEU A 127 -0.44 4.35 3.60
CA LEU A 127 -1.55 5.29 3.53
C LEU A 127 -2.44 5.07 4.74
N ALA A 128 -2.75 6.15 5.46
CA ALA A 128 -3.71 6.16 6.56
C ALA A 128 -4.67 7.35 6.34
N ASP A 129 -5.85 7.06 5.78
CA ASP A 129 -6.75 8.04 5.20
C ASP A 129 -6.04 9.00 4.23
N ASP A 130 -5.99 10.29 4.54
CA ASP A 130 -5.36 11.35 3.75
C ASP A 130 -3.90 11.61 4.17
N ARG A 131 -3.31 10.73 4.99
CA ARG A 131 -1.90 10.79 5.37
C ARG A 131 -1.10 9.77 4.58
N ILE A 132 -0.02 10.24 3.96
CA ILE A 132 0.93 9.43 3.21
C ILE A 132 2.24 9.39 3.99
N PHE A 133 2.72 8.19 4.27
CA PHE A 133 4.04 7.93 4.80
C PHE A 133 4.81 7.13 3.77
N PHE A 134 6.04 7.53 3.46
CA PHE A 134 6.86 6.77 2.51
C PHE A 134 8.33 6.85 2.86
N GLY A 135 9.05 5.79 2.55
CA GLY A 135 10.50 5.69 2.74
C GLY A 135 11.20 5.41 1.43
N HIS A 136 12.43 4.89 1.51
CA HIS A 136 13.17 4.43 0.35
C HIS A 136 13.78 3.06 0.63
N TYR A 137 13.75 2.18 -0.36
CA TYR A 137 14.68 1.06 -0.38
C TYR A 137 16.00 1.54 -0.97
N ALA A 138 17.10 1.21 -0.32
CA ALA A 138 18.44 1.58 -0.76
C ALA A 138 19.39 0.42 -0.51
N HIS A 139 20.42 0.31 -1.35
CA HIS A 139 21.59 -0.52 -1.08
C HIS A 139 22.39 0.11 0.06
N SER A 140 21.97 -0.17 1.30
CA SER A 140 22.52 0.41 2.51
C SER A 140 22.60 -0.62 3.62
N ALA A 141 23.59 -0.47 4.50
CA ALA A 141 23.64 -1.22 5.75
C ALA A 141 22.53 -0.81 6.73
N VAL A 142 21.92 0.35 6.54
CA VAL A 142 20.79 0.84 7.34
C VAL A 142 19.49 0.24 6.78
N PRO A 143 18.76 -0.58 7.56
CA PRO A 143 17.49 -1.15 7.12
C PRO A 143 16.45 -0.06 6.84
N ALA A 144 15.55 -0.30 5.89
CA ALA A 144 14.52 0.67 5.50
C ALA A 144 13.70 1.26 6.68
N PRO A 145 13.31 0.51 7.72
CA PRO A 145 12.61 1.09 8.88
C PRO A 145 13.43 2.13 9.68
N GLN A 146 14.76 2.12 9.58
CA GLN A 146 15.66 3.07 10.27
C GLN A 146 16.12 4.21 9.36
N GLY A 147 15.86 4.10 8.04
CA GLY A 147 16.27 5.09 7.05
C GLY A 147 15.43 6.37 7.09
N VAL A 148 15.52 7.16 6.03
CA VAL A 148 14.76 8.40 5.89
C VAL A 148 13.33 8.11 5.45
N TRP A 149 12.37 8.63 6.20
CA TRP A 149 10.96 8.61 5.89
C TRP A 149 10.40 10.01 5.72
N CYS A 150 9.34 10.11 4.94
CA CYS A 150 8.60 11.33 4.70
C CYS A 150 7.14 11.13 5.09
N ALA A 151 6.52 12.19 5.63
CA ALA A 151 5.11 12.27 5.91
C ALA A 151 4.50 13.49 5.20
N MET A 152 3.35 13.31 4.55
CA MET A 152 2.58 14.40 3.99
C MET A 152 1.08 14.12 4.06
N ASP A 153 0.31 15.20 4.06
CA ASP A 153 -1.15 15.12 3.96
C ASP A 153 -1.54 15.42 2.51
N ALA A 154 -2.45 14.62 1.96
CA ALA A 154 -2.93 14.72 0.59
C ALA A 154 -4.34 14.13 0.49
N PRO A 155 -5.20 14.57 -0.44
CA PRO A 155 -6.55 14.04 -0.59
C PRO A 155 -6.55 12.65 -1.26
N VAL A 156 -5.94 11.67 -0.59
CA VAL A 156 -5.77 10.28 -1.04
C VAL A 156 -7.11 9.68 -1.42
N GLY A 157 -8.19 10.00 -0.68
CA GLY A 157 -9.53 9.54 -1.03
C GLY A 157 -9.99 9.95 -2.43
N LYS A 158 -9.74 11.21 -2.81
CA LYS A 158 -10.06 11.71 -4.15
C LYS A 158 -9.12 11.09 -5.19
N MET A 159 -7.84 10.96 -4.87
CA MET A 159 -6.84 10.34 -5.76
C MET A 159 -7.21 8.90 -6.10
N LEU A 160 -7.58 8.10 -5.10
CA LEU A 160 -8.02 6.71 -5.31
C LEU A 160 -9.31 6.63 -6.15
N ALA A 161 -10.29 7.50 -5.88
CA ALA A 161 -11.53 7.53 -6.65
C ALA A 161 -11.31 7.82 -8.14
N ILE A 162 -10.39 8.73 -8.47
CA ILE A 162 -10.00 9.04 -9.85
C ILE A 162 -9.42 7.79 -10.52
N HIS A 163 -8.50 7.07 -9.85
CA HIS A 163 -7.87 5.87 -10.40
C HIS A 163 -8.86 4.73 -10.65
N SER A 164 -9.84 4.55 -9.76
CA SER A 164 -10.90 3.55 -9.95
C SER A 164 -11.85 3.91 -11.10
N SER A 165 -12.05 5.20 -11.38
CA SER A 165 -12.91 5.64 -12.49
C SER A 165 -12.24 5.49 -13.87
N SER A 166 -10.90 5.57 -13.94
CA SER A 166 -10.14 5.40 -15.18
C SER A 166 -9.96 3.94 -15.62
N THR A 167 -10.29 2.96 -14.76
CA THR A 167 -10.19 1.53 -15.08
C THR A 167 -11.49 0.92 -15.60
N SER A 168 -12.60 1.68 -15.69
CA SER A 168 -13.83 1.19 -16.31
C SER A 168 -13.66 1.19 -17.83
N PRO A 169 -13.63 0.03 -18.52
CA PRO A 169 -13.65 0.02 -19.96
C PRO A 169 -14.98 0.63 -20.38
N ALA A 170 -14.96 1.80 -21.01
CA ALA A 170 -16.02 2.14 -21.92
C ALA A 170 -16.01 1.03 -22.97
N THR A 171 -17.00 0.15 -22.93
CA THR A 171 -17.43 -0.62 -24.08
C THR A 171 -17.87 0.39 -25.13
N ALA A 172 -16.90 1.00 -25.81
CA ALA A 172 -17.11 1.74 -27.03
C ALA A 172 -17.38 0.68 -28.10
N GLY A 173 -18.63 0.20 -28.12
CA GLY A 173 -19.19 -0.34 -29.33
C GLY A 173 -18.98 0.70 -30.42
N ASN A 174 -18.22 0.32 -31.45
CA ASN A 174 -18.17 1.07 -32.69
C ASN A 174 -19.59 1.21 -33.20
N THR A 175 -20.19 2.37 -32.99
CA THR A 175 -21.30 2.83 -33.81
C THR A 175 -20.99 4.28 -34.16
N GLN A 176 -20.33 4.41 -35.30
CA GLN A 176 -20.12 5.66 -35.98
C GLN A 176 -21.51 6.21 -36.33
N THR A 177 -21.94 7.28 -35.68
CA THR A 177 -23.05 8.10 -36.17
C THR A 177 -22.67 9.56 -35.96
N THR A 178 -22.45 10.21 -37.09
CA THR A 178 -22.14 11.64 -37.24
C THR A 178 -23.36 12.50 -36.93
N ALA A 179 -23.23 13.50 -36.06
CA ALA A 179 -23.86 14.82 -36.19
C ALA A 179 -23.31 15.83 -35.14
N PRO A 180 -23.31 17.14 -35.44
CA PRO A 180 -22.58 18.15 -34.69
C PRO A 180 -23.45 18.90 -33.67
N GLY A 181 -22.80 19.47 -32.64
CA GLY A 181 -23.40 20.51 -31.80
C GLY A 181 -23.50 20.14 -30.32
N ASN A 182 -22.45 20.50 -29.58
CA ASN A 182 -22.47 21.20 -28.29
C ASN A 182 -21.08 21.06 -27.66
N GLU A 183 -20.29 22.13 -27.70
CA GLU A 183 -19.12 22.29 -26.85
C GLU A 183 -19.59 22.44 -25.40
N GLU A 184 -19.98 21.33 -24.80
CA GLU A 184 -20.02 21.22 -23.35
C GLU A 184 -18.55 21.16 -22.92
N ALA A 185 -18.05 22.29 -22.43
CA ALA A 185 -16.68 22.43 -21.95
C ALA A 185 -16.34 21.24 -21.03
N ASP A 186 -15.47 20.36 -21.54
CA ASP A 186 -15.02 19.17 -20.85
C ASP A 186 -14.24 19.59 -19.60
N SER A 187 -14.98 19.76 -18.50
CA SER A 187 -14.47 20.07 -17.17
C SER A 187 -13.46 19.02 -16.65
N ARG A 188 -13.26 17.92 -17.39
CA ARG A 188 -12.23 16.90 -17.17
C ARG A 188 -10.82 17.32 -17.62
N LYS A 189 -10.64 18.52 -18.20
CA LYS A 189 -9.35 19.00 -18.71
C LYS A 189 -8.69 20.12 -17.91
N GLN A 190 -9.14 20.43 -16.69
CA GLN A 190 -8.32 21.30 -15.84
C GLN A 190 -7.07 20.54 -15.40
N PRO A 191 -5.86 21.03 -15.74
CA PRO A 191 -4.63 20.38 -15.31
C PRO A 191 -4.60 20.37 -13.77
N LEU A 192 -4.35 19.20 -13.20
CA LEU A 192 -4.22 19.05 -11.75
C LEU A 192 -3.11 19.99 -11.24
N PRO A 193 -3.30 20.64 -10.07
CA PRO A 193 -2.28 21.51 -9.50
C PRO A 193 -0.93 20.79 -9.36
N GLU A 194 0.18 21.51 -9.48
CA GLU A 194 1.52 20.91 -9.44
C GLU A 194 1.78 20.13 -8.14
N TRP A 195 1.29 20.63 -7.02
CA TRP A 195 1.40 19.98 -5.71
C TRP A 195 0.70 18.61 -5.63
N TRP A 196 -0.17 18.29 -6.60
CA TRP A 196 -0.85 17.00 -6.72
C TRP A 196 0.06 15.88 -7.25
N ARG A 197 1.11 16.22 -8.02
CA ARG A 197 1.88 15.24 -8.80
C ARG A 197 2.59 14.22 -7.91
N ALA A 198 3.34 14.67 -6.92
CA ALA A 198 4.09 13.79 -6.03
C ALA A 198 3.19 12.82 -5.22
N PRO A 199 2.15 13.27 -4.48
CA PRO A 199 1.26 12.36 -3.78
C PRO A 199 0.46 11.47 -4.73
N ALA A 200 0.08 11.94 -5.92
CA ALA A 200 -0.58 11.10 -6.91
C ALA A 200 0.29 9.93 -7.36
N ARG A 201 1.59 10.14 -7.60
CA ARG A 201 2.53 9.06 -7.93
C ARG A 201 2.66 8.01 -6.81
N LEU A 202 2.61 8.43 -5.54
CA LEU A 202 2.66 7.51 -4.40
C LEU A 202 1.38 6.68 -4.27
N VAL A 203 0.23 7.28 -4.57
CA VAL A 203 -1.06 6.58 -4.62
C VAL A 203 -1.10 5.64 -5.84
N GLU A 204 -0.62 6.09 -6.99
CA GLU A 204 -0.46 5.29 -8.21
C GLU A 204 0.37 4.03 -7.95
N GLU A 205 1.49 4.13 -7.24
CA GLU A 205 2.32 2.99 -6.86
C GLU A 205 1.51 1.94 -6.10
N CYS A 206 0.72 2.36 -5.10
CA CYS A 206 -0.13 1.45 -4.33
C CYS A 206 -1.22 0.80 -5.19
N VAL A 207 -1.87 1.58 -6.06
CA VAL A 207 -2.92 1.11 -6.97
C VAL A 207 -2.35 0.14 -8.01
N HIS A 208 -1.22 0.47 -8.61
CA HIS A 208 -0.50 -0.38 -9.55
C HIS A 208 -0.10 -1.69 -8.89
N ALA A 209 0.52 -1.63 -7.71
CA ALA A 209 0.89 -2.82 -6.96
C ALA A 209 -0.34 -3.70 -6.64
N MET A 210 -1.49 -3.13 -6.28
CA MET A 210 -2.73 -3.89 -6.08
C MET A 210 -3.26 -4.54 -7.36
N HIS A 211 -3.28 -3.83 -8.49
CA HIS A 211 -3.76 -4.36 -9.77
C HIS A 211 -2.86 -5.47 -10.32
N HIS A 212 -1.57 -5.39 -10.05
CA HIS A 212 -0.58 -6.38 -10.45
C HIS A 212 -0.18 -7.30 -9.29
N ALA A 213 -1.06 -7.51 -8.31
CA ALA A 213 -0.81 -8.44 -7.22
C ALA A 213 -1.70 -9.68 -7.28
N THR A 214 -1.20 -10.76 -6.69
CA THR A 214 -1.98 -11.97 -6.41
C THR A 214 -2.57 -11.85 -5.01
N ARG A 215 -3.88 -12.04 -4.88
CA ARG A 215 -4.54 -12.05 -3.56
C ARG A 215 -4.04 -13.23 -2.74
N ILE A 216 -3.65 -12.97 -1.50
CA ILE A 216 -3.26 -13.99 -0.52
C ILE A 216 -4.52 -14.39 0.26
N PRO A 217 -4.82 -15.70 0.37
CA PRO A 217 -5.92 -16.16 1.21
C PRO A 217 -5.56 -15.97 2.69
N LEU A 218 -6.36 -15.13 3.36
CA LEU A 218 -6.29 -14.87 4.80
C LEU A 218 -7.22 -15.80 5.56
#